data_AF-X1DX02-F1
#
_entry.id   AF-X1DX02-F1
#
_cell.length_a   1.000
_cell.length_b   1.000
_cell.length_c   1.000
_cell.angle_alpha   90.00
_cell.angle_beta   90.00
_cell.angle_gamma   90.00
#
_symmetry.space_group_name_H-M   'P 1'
#
loop_
_entity.id
_entity.type
_entity.pdbx_description
1 polymer ?
#
loop_
_entity_poly.entity_id
_entity_poly.type
_entity_poly.pdbx_seq_one_letter_code
_entity_poly.pdbx_strand_id
1 'polypeptide(L)'
;MKNVAVLMAGGRGQRFWPHSRFDTPKQLLSITGGNSMIRETINRVSPLIDLSDVFISTTEDLFDSIKDALPEIDYLNYILEPVGRDTAACIGLATVVIEHRYKDPDTTMITLPIDHIIKDSEKFLQAIKEACVLARETGNLITIGIKPSRPETGYGYICVGKEVEKTDSITACTVKKFTEKPNLETAKKF
;
A
#
# COMPACT_ATOMS: atom_id res chain seq x y z
N MET A 1 -12.26 -16.62 4.11
CA MET A 1 -10.90 -16.25 3.70
C MET A 1 -10.67 -14.80 4.09
N LYS A 2 -9.57 -14.51 4.78
CA LYS A 2 -9.38 -13.23 5.43
C LYS A 2 -8.43 -12.34 4.64
N ASN A 3 -8.85 -11.11 4.36
CA ASN A 3 -8.01 -10.08 3.76
C ASN A 3 -7.72 -9.02 4.82
N VAL A 4 -6.46 -8.60 4.94
CA VAL A 4 -6.03 -7.60 5.92
C VAL A 4 -5.29 -6.51 5.18
N ALA A 5 -5.65 -5.24 5.41
CA ALA A 5 -4.93 -4.11 4.84
C ALA A 5 -3.90 -3.57 5.83
N VAL A 6 -2.70 -3.26 5.34
CA VAL A 6 -1.67 -2.54 6.09
C VAL A 6 -1.37 -1.24 5.35
N LEU A 7 -1.76 -0.11 5.95
CA LEU A 7 -1.53 1.22 5.44
C LEU A 7 -0.17 1.71 5.95
N MET A 8 0.76 1.98 5.03
CA MET A 8 2.13 2.40 5.37
C MET A 8 2.19 3.93 5.54
N ALA A 9 2.34 4.38 6.78
CA ALA A 9 2.19 5.78 7.20
C ALA A 9 3.39 6.33 8.01
N GLY A 10 4.60 5.76 7.88
CA GLY A 10 5.80 6.20 8.63
C GLY A 10 6.64 7.36 8.02
N GLY A 11 6.30 7.87 6.83
CA GLY A 11 7.15 8.86 6.15
C GLY A 11 6.95 10.31 6.64
N ARG A 12 8.02 11.01 7.07
CA ARG A 12 7.95 12.41 7.56
C ARG A 12 7.56 13.48 6.53
N GLY A 13 7.58 13.15 5.24
CA GLY A 13 7.05 14.03 4.19
C GLY A 13 7.80 15.35 3.98
N GLN A 14 9.12 15.34 4.09
CA GLN A 14 9.98 16.53 3.89
C GLN A 14 9.77 17.21 2.52
N ARG A 15 9.40 16.44 1.48
CA ARG A 15 9.10 16.97 0.13
C ARG A 15 7.83 17.81 0.05
N PHE A 16 6.95 17.71 1.05
CA PHE A 16 5.72 18.48 1.14
C PHE A 16 5.87 19.75 1.98
N TRP A 17 7.08 20.11 2.40
CA TRP A 17 7.31 21.40 3.05
C TRP A 17 7.01 22.54 2.06
N PRO A 18 6.30 23.62 2.45
CA PRO A 18 5.88 23.98 3.81
C PRO A 18 4.45 23.57 4.15
N HIS A 19 3.83 22.61 3.48
CA HIS A 19 2.52 22.09 3.89
C HIS A 19 2.62 21.03 4.99
N SER A 20 3.63 20.15 4.92
CA SER A 20 3.91 19.23 6.03
C SER A 20 4.59 19.96 7.20
N ARG A 21 4.13 19.65 8.40
CA ARG A 21 4.65 20.12 9.69
C ARG A 21 4.78 18.93 10.64
N PHE A 22 5.38 19.18 11.81
CA PHE A 22 5.47 18.16 12.85
C PHE A 22 4.09 17.77 13.38
N ASP A 23 3.22 18.77 13.61
CA ASP A 23 1.84 18.60 14.06
C ASP A 23 0.90 18.10 12.94
N THR A 24 1.18 18.46 11.69
CA THR A 24 0.42 18.06 10.50
C THR A 24 1.32 17.25 9.55
N PRO A 25 1.51 15.95 9.81
CA PRO A 25 2.36 15.11 8.99
C PRO A 25 1.73 14.89 7.60
N LYS A 26 2.55 14.52 6.59
CA LYS A 26 2.07 14.46 5.19
C LYS A 26 0.80 13.62 5.03
N GLN A 27 0.67 12.55 5.81
CA GLN A 27 -0.40 11.58 5.85
C GLN A 27 -1.77 12.25 6.00
N LEU A 28 -1.80 13.36 6.74
CA LEU A 28 -2.99 14.13 7.06
C LEU A 28 -3.27 15.27 6.07
N LEU A 29 -2.40 15.49 5.09
CA LEU A 29 -2.62 16.52 4.08
C LEU A 29 -3.69 16.09 3.06
N SER A 30 -4.53 17.04 2.66
CA SER A 30 -5.45 16.92 1.53
C SER A 30 -4.79 17.56 0.30
N ILE A 31 -4.16 16.74 -0.55
CA ILE A 31 -3.44 17.22 -1.75
C ILE A 31 -4.38 17.50 -2.93
N THR A 32 -5.46 16.71 -3.05
CA THR A 32 -6.43 16.73 -4.15
C THR A 32 -7.67 17.57 -3.86
N GLY A 33 -7.79 18.12 -2.66
CA GLY A 33 -9.00 18.77 -2.16
C GLY A 33 -10.01 17.74 -1.69
N GLY A 34 -10.25 17.69 -0.37
CA GLY A 34 -11.18 16.75 0.24
C GLY A 34 -10.58 16.12 1.49
N ASN A 35 -10.57 14.79 1.52
CA ASN A 35 -10.06 14.02 2.65
C ASN A 35 -8.52 14.04 2.70
N SER A 36 -7.97 13.74 3.88
CA SER A 36 -6.53 13.46 3.99
C SER A 36 -6.14 12.20 3.20
N MET A 37 -4.88 12.12 2.77
CA MET A 37 -4.37 10.96 2.02
C MET A 37 -4.63 9.61 2.70
N ILE A 38 -4.45 9.54 4.03
CA ILE A 38 -4.75 8.32 4.78
C ILE A 38 -6.25 8.00 4.80
N ARG A 39 -7.11 9.02 4.95
CA ARG A 39 -8.58 8.88 4.94
C ARG A 39 -9.07 8.47 3.55
N GLU A 40 -8.51 9.03 2.48
CA GLU A 40 -8.80 8.58 1.11
C GLU A 40 -8.46 7.10 0.91
N THR A 41 -7.31 6.65 1.44
CA THR A 41 -6.90 5.25 1.33
C THR A 41 -7.82 4.31 2.12
N ILE A 42 -8.24 4.68 3.34
CA ILE A 42 -9.21 3.91 4.13
C ILE A 42 -10.56 3.82 3.41
N ASN A 43 -11.09 4.96 2.94
CA ASN A 43 -12.37 4.99 2.23
C ASN A 43 -12.33 4.12 0.97
N ARG A 44 -11.18 4.08 0.28
CA ARG A 44 -10.98 3.28 -0.92
C ARG A 44 -11.03 1.77 -0.64
N VAL A 45 -10.52 1.30 0.50
CA VAL A 45 -10.46 -0.14 0.83
C VAL A 45 -11.65 -0.65 1.64
N SER A 46 -12.36 0.24 2.33
CA SER A 46 -13.50 -0.10 3.20
C SER A 46 -14.61 -0.93 2.52
N PRO A 47 -14.88 -0.81 1.20
CA PRO A 47 -15.83 -1.70 0.53
C PRO A 47 -15.39 -3.17 0.43
N LEU A 48 -14.10 -3.45 0.63
CA LEU A 48 -13.51 -4.79 0.50
C LEU A 48 -13.00 -5.36 1.83
N ILE A 49 -12.64 -4.50 2.78
CA ILE A 49 -11.96 -4.87 4.02
C ILE A 49 -12.62 -4.12 5.17
N ASP A 50 -13.11 -4.85 6.16
CA ASP A 50 -13.68 -4.28 7.37
C ASP A 50 -12.63 -3.46 8.13
N LEU A 51 -13.03 -2.35 8.75
CA LEU A 51 -12.12 -1.49 9.50
C LEU A 51 -11.38 -2.22 10.63
N SER A 52 -11.97 -3.28 11.20
CA SER A 52 -11.30 -4.14 12.19
C SER A 52 -10.10 -4.91 11.64
N ASP A 53 -9.99 -5.03 10.32
CA ASP A 53 -8.91 -5.70 9.60
C ASP A 53 -8.05 -4.71 8.80
N VAL A 54 -8.16 -3.42 9.12
CA VAL A 54 -7.29 -2.35 8.63
C VAL A 54 -6.27 -2.00 9.71
N PHE A 55 -4.99 -2.15 9.37
CA PHE A 55 -3.84 -1.81 10.21
C PHE A 55 -3.10 -0.60 9.67
N ILE A 56 -2.52 0.19 10.57
CA ILE A 56 -1.74 1.37 10.24
C ILE A 56 -0.33 1.17 10.78
N SER A 57 0.66 1.09 9.88
CA SER A 57 2.07 1.11 10.27
C SER A 57 2.56 2.55 10.31
N THR A 58 2.98 3.02 11.48
CA THR A 58 3.48 4.39 11.65
C THR A 58 4.53 4.45 12.75
N THR A 59 5.16 5.61 12.92
CA THR A 59 6.18 5.83 13.95
C THR A 59 5.57 6.49 15.19
N GLU A 60 6.22 6.35 16.34
CA GLU A 60 5.75 6.91 17.61
C GLU A 60 5.49 8.43 17.53
N ASP A 61 6.33 9.17 16.80
CA ASP A 61 6.20 10.63 16.63
C ASP A 61 4.98 11.06 15.79
N LEU A 62 4.38 10.14 15.03
CA LEU A 62 3.21 10.40 14.18
C LEU A 62 1.93 9.78 14.75
N PHE A 63 2.05 8.91 15.74
CA PHE A 63 0.97 8.07 16.23
C PHE A 63 -0.23 8.87 16.71
N ASP A 64 -0.02 9.82 17.63
CA ASP A 64 -1.12 10.59 18.23
C ASP A 64 -1.91 11.37 17.18
N SER A 65 -1.23 12.10 16.29
CA SER A 65 -1.88 12.85 15.21
C SER A 65 -2.68 11.95 14.26
N ILE A 66 -2.17 10.76 13.93
CA ILE A 66 -2.87 9.83 13.04
C ILE A 66 -4.06 9.17 13.75
N LYS A 67 -3.90 8.79 15.01
CA LYS A 67 -4.96 8.21 15.84
C LYS A 67 -6.10 9.19 16.03
N ASP A 68 -5.80 10.44 16.37
CA ASP A 68 -6.81 11.49 16.53
C ASP A 68 -7.58 11.76 15.23
N ALA A 69 -6.90 11.62 14.09
CA ALA A 69 -7.52 11.76 12.77
C ALA A 69 -8.39 10.55 12.36
N LEU A 70 -8.25 9.40 13.02
CA LEU A 70 -8.86 8.11 12.66
C LEU A 70 -9.45 7.40 13.90
N PRO A 71 -10.38 8.03 14.65
CA PRO A 71 -10.89 7.50 15.92
C PRO A 71 -11.65 6.17 15.78
N GLU A 72 -12.05 5.80 14.56
CA GLU A 72 -12.74 4.55 14.27
C GLU A 72 -11.80 3.33 14.14
N ILE A 73 -10.48 3.52 14.05
CA ILE A 73 -9.51 2.42 13.98
C ILE A 73 -9.12 2.02 15.41
N ASP A 74 -9.18 0.71 15.70
CA ASP A 74 -8.81 0.17 17.00
C ASP A 74 -7.33 0.48 17.31
N TYR A 75 -7.06 0.89 18.55
CA TYR A 75 -5.70 1.11 19.06
C TYR A 75 -4.77 -0.07 18.79
N LEU A 76 -5.28 -1.31 18.87
CA LEU A 76 -4.51 -2.53 18.63
C LEU A 76 -4.15 -2.75 17.16
N ASN A 77 -4.73 -2.00 16.24
CA ASN A 77 -4.43 -2.07 14.82
C ASN A 77 -3.33 -1.08 14.38
N TYR A 78 -2.75 -0.33 15.31
CA TYR A 78 -1.57 0.50 15.06
C TYR A 78 -0.31 -0.31 15.31
N ILE A 79 0.50 -0.44 14.25
CA ILE A 79 1.82 -1.05 14.30
C ILE A 79 2.83 0.09 14.44
N LEU A 80 3.38 0.25 15.64
CA LEU A 80 4.35 1.30 15.93
C LEU A 80 5.77 0.84 15.57
N GLU A 81 6.31 1.46 14.53
CA GLU A 81 7.69 1.32 14.11
C GLU A 81 8.59 2.11 15.07
N PRO A 82 9.55 1.48 15.77
CA PRO A 82 10.42 2.17 16.71
C PRO A 82 11.36 3.17 16.02
N VAL A 83 11.65 2.92 14.73
CA VAL A 83 12.45 3.79 13.88
C VAL A 83 12.08 3.54 12.43
N GLY A 84 12.02 4.60 11.62
CA GLY A 84 11.80 4.47 10.18
C GLY A 84 12.94 3.71 9.50
N ARG A 85 12.63 2.54 8.93
CA ARG A 85 13.58 1.63 8.25
C ARG A 85 13.11 1.20 6.86
N ASP A 86 12.47 2.13 6.16
CA ASP A 86 11.88 1.94 4.83
C ASP A 86 10.82 0.82 4.77
N THR A 87 10.33 0.53 3.56
CA THR A 87 9.16 -0.32 3.34
C THR A 87 9.39 -1.79 3.72
N ALA A 88 10.59 -2.33 3.51
CA ALA A 88 10.86 -3.74 3.80
C ALA A 88 10.71 -4.06 5.30
N ALA A 89 11.24 -3.20 6.19
CA ALA A 89 11.12 -3.40 7.64
C ALA A 89 9.67 -3.22 8.11
N CYS A 90 8.97 -2.20 7.59
CA CYS A 90 7.54 -1.99 7.82
C CYS A 90 6.71 -3.23 7.45
N ILE A 91 6.90 -3.76 6.23
CA ILE A 91 6.17 -4.94 5.74
C ILE A 91 6.52 -6.20 6.53
N GLY A 92 7.80 -6.39 6.88
CA GLY A 92 8.24 -7.52 7.69
C GLY A 92 7.62 -7.52 9.10
N LEU A 93 7.67 -6.37 9.78
CA LEU A 93 7.04 -6.20 11.10
C LEU A 93 5.52 -6.44 11.02
N ALA A 94 4.86 -5.85 10.03
CA ALA A 94 3.42 -6.03 9.85
C ALA A 94 3.07 -7.51 9.62
N THR A 95 3.81 -8.21 8.77
CA THR A 95 3.61 -9.66 8.53
C THR A 95 3.59 -10.44 9.84
N VAL A 96 4.58 -10.23 10.72
CA VAL A 96 4.68 -10.93 12.02
C VAL A 96 3.50 -10.59 12.93
N VAL A 97 3.09 -9.32 12.97
CA VAL A 97 1.93 -8.88 13.78
C VAL A 97 0.64 -9.54 13.27
N ILE A 98 0.41 -9.52 11.96
CA ILE A 98 -0.79 -10.11 11.34
C ILE A 98 -0.80 -11.63 11.55
N GLU A 99 0.32 -12.32 11.33
CA GLU A 99 0.45 -13.76 11.57
C GLU A 99 0.12 -14.11 13.03
N HIS A 100 0.67 -13.35 13.99
CA HIS A 100 0.41 -13.57 15.42
C HIS A 100 -1.06 -13.31 15.79
N ARG A 101 -1.67 -12.27 15.22
CA ARG A 101 -3.03 -11.82 15.52
C ARG A 101 -4.10 -12.81 15.05
N TYR A 102 -3.93 -13.38 13.86
CA TYR A 102 -4.94 -14.21 13.23
C TYR A 102 -4.62 -15.71 13.29
N LYS A 103 -3.34 -16.10 13.28
CA LYS A 103 -2.90 -17.51 13.31
C LYS A 103 -3.56 -18.36 12.22
N ASP A 104 -3.90 -17.74 11.10
CA ASP A 104 -4.56 -18.35 9.96
C ASP A 104 -3.63 -18.22 8.73
N PRO A 105 -3.07 -19.34 8.22
CA PRO A 105 -2.17 -19.32 7.07
C PRO A 105 -2.84 -18.84 5.77
N ASP A 106 -4.18 -18.82 5.71
CA ASP A 106 -4.93 -18.33 4.54
C ASP A 106 -5.19 -16.81 4.60
N THR A 107 -4.63 -16.11 5.60
CA THR A 107 -4.72 -14.64 5.72
C THR A 107 -3.90 -13.97 4.61
N THR A 108 -4.56 -13.19 3.76
CA THR A 108 -3.92 -12.40 2.72
C THR A 108 -3.66 -10.97 3.21
N MET A 109 -2.39 -10.60 3.36
CA MET A 109 -2.00 -9.24 3.71
C MET A 109 -1.82 -8.36 2.46
N ILE A 110 -2.45 -7.19 2.45
CA ILE A 110 -2.41 -6.20 1.37
C ILE A 110 -1.70 -4.96 1.88
N THR A 111 -0.56 -4.63 1.29
CA THR A 111 0.25 -3.46 1.70
C THR A 111 -0.02 -2.27 0.82
N LEU A 112 -0.39 -1.13 1.40
CA LEU A 112 -0.82 0.06 0.67
C LEU A 112 -0.03 1.30 1.11
N PRO A 113 0.74 1.93 0.21
CA PRO A 113 1.22 3.29 0.41
C PRO A 113 0.02 4.24 0.45
N ILE A 114 -0.03 5.11 1.47
CA ILE A 114 -1.13 6.06 1.63
C ILE A 114 -0.99 7.31 0.77
N ASP A 115 0.19 7.58 0.23
CA ASP A 115 0.53 8.78 -0.54
C ASP A 115 0.38 8.61 -2.07
N HIS A 116 -0.41 7.62 -2.49
CA HIS A 116 -0.80 7.42 -3.88
C HIS A 116 -2.19 7.99 -4.17
N ILE A 117 -2.29 8.78 -5.23
CA ILE A 117 -3.57 9.24 -5.78
C ILE A 117 -4.09 8.19 -6.75
N ILE A 118 -5.24 7.60 -6.45
CA ILE A 118 -5.92 6.60 -7.28
C ILE A 118 -7.30 7.14 -7.62
N LYS A 119 -7.51 7.50 -8.90
CA LYS A 119 -8.74 8.13 -9.37
C LYS A 119 -9.89 7.14 -9.57
N ASP A 120 -9.59 5.98 -10.12
CA ASP A 120 -10.56 4.93 -10.41
C ASP A 120 -10.56 3.90 -9.26
N SER A 121 -11.39 4.17 -8.24
CA SER A 121 -11.45 3.35 -7.03
C SER A 121 -12.09 1.99 -7.30
N GLU A 122 -13.04 1.91 -8.24
CA GLU A 122 -13.73 0.66 -8.58
C GLU A 122 -12.77 -0.31 -9.26
N LYS A 123 -12.05 0.16 -10.29
CA LYS A 123 -11.03 -0.66 -10.96
C LYS A 123 -9.90 -1.08 -10.03
N PHE A 124 -9.50 -0.20 -9.12
CA PHE A 124 -8.52 -0.52 -8.09
C PHE A 124 -9.01 -1.65 -7.17
N LEU A 125 -10.23 -1.53 -6.64
CA LEU A 125 -10.82 -2.54 -5.77
C LEU A 125 -10.94 -3.90 -6.47
N GLN A 126 -11.33 -3.90 -7.74
CA GLN A 126 -11.38 -5.11 -8.52
C GLN A 126 -10.00 -5.75 -8.69
N ALA A 127 -8.97 -4.96 -9.01
CA ALA A 127 -7.61 -5.45 -9.12
C ALA A 127 -7.09 -6.05 -7.81
N ILE A 128 -7.39 -5.42 -6.66
CA ILE A 128 -7.02 -5.96 -5.33
C ILE A 128 -7.76 -7.26 -5.04
N LYS A 129 -9.07 -7.33 -5.34
CA LYS A 129 -9.88 -8.54 -5.11
C LYS A 129 -9.32 -9.74 -5.88
N GLU A 130 -9.01 -9.56 -7.16
CA GLU A 130 -8.46 -10.62 -8.00
C GLU A 130 -7.01 -10.96 -7.61
N ALA A 131 -6.20 -9.96 -7.25
CA ALA A 131 -4.85 -10.21 -6.71
C ALA A 131 -4.88 -11.05 -5.42
N CYS A 132 -5.87 -10.83 -4.54
CA CYS A 132 -6.01 -11.63 -3.32
C CYS A 132 -6.39 -13.09 -3.61
N VAL A 133 -7.24 -13.33 -4.62
CA VAL A 133 -7.57 -14.69 -5.07
C VAL A 133 -6.31 -15.38 -5.60
N LEU A 134 -5.59 -14.74 -6.52
CA LEU A 134 -4.38 -15.28 -7.12
C LEU A 134 -3.26 -15.55 -6.08
N ALA A 135 -3.11 -14.65 -5.10
CA ALA A 135 -2.14 -14.82 -4.02
C ALA A 135 -2.40 -16.10 -3.21
N ARG A 136 -3.66 -16.39 -2.90
CA ARG A 136 -4.04 -17.60 -2.15
C ARG A 136 -3.88 -18.87 -2.98
N GLU A 137 -4.36 -18.85 -4.22
CA GLU A 137 -4.32 -20.04 -5.08
C GLU A 137 -2.90 -20.44 -5.46
N THR A 138 -2.00 -19.47 -5.61
CA THR A 138 -0.64 -19.72 -6.09
C THR A 138 0.43 -19.67 -4.99
N GLY A 139 0.12 -19.10 -3.83
CA GLY A 139 1.09 -18.84 -2.75
C GLY A 139 2.16 -17.80 -3.10
N ASN A 140 2.00 -17.06 -4.20
CA ASN A 140 2.99 -16.09 -4.67
C ASN A 140 2.75 -14.67 -4.15
N LEU A 141 3.81 -13.87 -4.13
CA LEU A 141 3.72 -12.42 -3.96
C LEU A 141 3.15 -11.77 -5.23
N ILE A 142 2.09 -10.99 -5.07
CA ILE A 142 1.43 -10.28 -6.17
C ILE A 142 1.79 -8.80 -6.11
N THR A 143 2.05 -8.21 -7.29
CA THR A 143 2.30 -6.77 -7.45
C THR A 143 1.39 -6.20 -8.54
N ILE A 144 1.01 -4.93 -8.40
CA ILE A 144 0.14 -4.25 -9.36
C ILE A 144 0.99 -3.40 -10.31
N GLY A 145 1.02 -3.79 -11.58
CA GLY A 145 1.71 -3.06 -12.64
C GLY A 145 0.86 -1.92 -13.21
N ILE A 146 1.48 -0.76 -13.46
CA ILE A 146 0.86 0.38 -14.14
C ILE A 146 1.59 0.61 -15.46
N LYS A 147 0.84 0.86 -16.54
CA LYS A 147 1.44 1.20 -17.84
C LYS A 147 2.19 2.53 -17.72
N PRO A 148 3.52 2.57 -17.95
CA PRO A 148 4.28 3.80 -17.83
C PRO A 148 3.85 4.81 -18.89
N SER A 149 3.80 6.10 -18.52
CA SER A 149 3.52 7.22 -19.44
C SER A 149 4.75 8.08 -19.74
N ARG A 150 5.87 7.83 -19.05
CA ARG A 150 7.16 8.52 -19.20
C ARG A 150 8.29 7.64 -18.63
N PRO A 151 9.56 7.86 -19.01
CA PRO A 151 10.72 7.15 -18.46
C PRO A 151 11.08 7.69 -17.06
N GLU A 152 10.31 7.31 -16.04
CA GLU A 152 10.46 7.79 -14.66
C GLU A 152 11.56 7.01 -13.92
N THR A 153 12.63 7.68 -13.49
CA THR A 153 13.75 7.02 -12.79
C THR A 153 13.46 6.78 -11.31
N GLY A 154 12.42 7.40 -10.76
CA GLY A 154 11.99 7.19 -9.37
C GLY A 154 11.17 5.92 -9.11
N TYR A 155 10.75 5.20 -10.16
CA TYR A 155 9.88 4.02 -10.05
C TYR A 155 10.64 2.69 -10.23
N GLY A 156 10.06 1.62 -9.70
CA GLY A 156 10.40 0.26 -10.07
C GLY A 156 9.68 -0.15 -11.37
N TYR A 157 10.38 -0.87 -12.24
CA TYR A 157 9.85 -1.41 -13.48
C TYR A 157 9.70 -2.94 -13.41
N ILE A 158 8.56 -3.43 -13.90
CA ILE A 158 8.20 -4.84 -13.91
C ILE A 158 8.26 -5.35 -15.35
N CYS A 159 9.18 -6.27 -15.63
CA CYS A 159 9.23 -6.97 -16.91
C CYS A 159 8.15 -8.07 -16.94
N VAL A 160 7.09 -7.81 -17.71
CA VAL A 160 5.93 -8.69 -17.83
C VAL A 160 6.33 -10.01 -18.51
N GLY A 161 5.95 -11.10 -17.86
CA GLY A 161 6.21 -12.47 -18.25
C GLY A 161 5.09 -13.08 -19.09
N LYS A 162 4.80 -14.36 -18.83
CA LYS A 162 3.72 -15.09 -19.50
C LYS A 162 2.40 -14.76 -18.81
N GLU A 163 1.33 -14.68 -19.58
CA GLU A 163 -0.03 -14.63 -19.06
C GLU A 163 -0.30 -15.90 -18.24
N VAL A 164 -0.85 -15.71 -17.04
CA VAL A 164 -1.27 -16.77 -16.12
C VAL A 164 -2.79 -16.87 -16.13
N GLU A 165 -3.44 -15.72 -16.05
CA GLU A 165 -4.89 -15.60 -16.00
C GLU A 165 -5.33 -14.28 -16.61
N LYS A 166 -6.51 -14.29 -17.22
CA LYS A 166 -7.13 -13.10 -17.79
C LYS A 166 -8.61 -13.10 -17.47
N THR A 167 -9.05 -12.02 -16.81
CA THR A 167 -10.45 -11.72 -16.58
C THR A 167 -10.85 -10.54 -17.46
N ASP A 168 -12.12 -10.13 -17.38
CA ASP A 168 -12.60 -8.95 -18.09
C ASP A 168 -11.94 -7.64 -17.60
N SER A 169 -11.36 -7.67 -16.40
CA SER A 169 -10.90 -6.46 -15.73
C SER A 169 -9.39 -6.39 -15.49
N ILE A 170 -8.72 -7.52 -15.29
CA ILE A 170 -7.26 -7.55 -15.19
C ILE A 170 -6.64 -8.72 -15.97
N THR A 171 -5.34 -8.59 -16.25
CA THR A 171 -4.51 -9.64 -16.83
C THR A 171 -3.38 -9.91 -15.86
N ALA A 172 -3.35 -11.11 -15.29
CA ALA A 172 -2.30 -11.58 -14.42
C ALA A 172 -1.19 -12.22 -15.25
N CYS A 173 0.04 -11.78 -15.03
CA CYS A 173 1.22 -12.31 -15.70
C CYS A 173 2.29 -12.66 -14.69
N THR A 174 3.16 -13.62 -15.03
CA THR A 174 4.39 -13.83 -14.26
C THR A 174 5.31 -12.61 -14.36
N VAL A 175 6.18 -12.41 -13.38
CA VAL A 175 7.22 -11.36 -13.44
C VAL A 175 8.53 -12.01 -13.87
N LYS A 176 9.08 -11.59 -15.02
CA LYS A 176 10.40 -12.06 -15.48
C LYS A 176 11.55 -11.40 -14.73
N LYS A 177 11.39 -10.10 -14.43
CA LYS A 177 12.42 -9.28 -13.80
C LYS A 177 11.79 -8.06 -13.15
N PHE A 178 12.27 -7.70 -11.97
CA PHE A 178 12.00 -6.42 -11.32
C PHE A 178 13.26 -5.56 -11.35
N THR A 179 13.15 -4.29 -11.74
CA THR A 179 14.27 -3.34 -11.76
C THR A 179 13.89 -2.09 -10.99
N GLU A 180 14.48 -1.89 -9.81
CA GLU A 180 14.22 -0.72 -8.97
C GLU A 180 15.03 0.48 -9.45
N LYS A 181 14.34 1.60 -9.73
CA LYS A 181 14.94 2.92 -10.02
C LYS A 181 16.07 2.89 -11.06
N PRO A 182 15.77 2.47 -12.30
CA PRO A 182 16.76 2.46 -13.37
C PRO A 182 17.26 3.87 -13.70
N ASN A 183 18.44 3.96 -14.31
CA ASN A 183 18.90 5.20 -14.92
C ASN A 183 18.00 5.60 -16.11
N LEU A 184 18.06 6.86 -16.52
CA LEU A 184 17.19 7.41 -17.57
C LEU A 184 17.30 6.65 -18.90
N GLU A 185 18.51 6.23 -19.29
CA GLU A 185 18.72 5.47 -20.53
C GLU A 185 18.03 4.11 -20.51
N THR A 186 18.05 3.44 -19.36
CA THR A 186 17.37 2.15 -19.17
C THR A 186 15.86 2.34 -19.08
N ALA A 187 15.38 3.37 -18.36
CA ALA A 187 13.96 3.71 -18.27
C ALA A 187 13.33 4.04 -19.63
N LYS A 188 14.08 4.66 -20.55
CA LYS A 188 13.63 4.91 -21.93
C LYS A 188 13.48 3.64 -22.78
N LYS A 189 14.15 2.54 -22.40
CA LYS A 189 14.08 1.25 -23.10
C LYS A 189 12.96 0.35 -22.55
N PHE A 190 12.45 0.65 -21.36
CA PHE A 190 11.33 -0.04 -20.73
C PHE A 190 10.00 0.57 -21.17
#